data_AF-A0A832GDL7-F1
#
_entry.id   AF-A0A832GDL7-F1
#
_cell.length_a   1.000
_cell.length_b   1.000
_cell.length_c   1.000
_cell.angle_alpha   90.00
_cell.angle_beta   90.00
_cell.angle_gamma   90.00
#
_symmetry.space_group_name_H-M   'P 1'
#
loop_
_entity.id
_entity.type
_entity.pdbx_description
1 polymer ?
#
loop_
_entity_poly.entity_id
_entity_poly.type
_entity_poly.pdbx_seq_one_letter_code
_entity_poly.pdbx_strand_id
1 'polypeptide(L)'
;MEPNPVASREALELYLARAATFSNAIHSDTLDDDLRMVRDTGTLFLGRAAYEWNMDPDEEAHFDKAAALARRVHGIDPRIILQACVFEAVYPECERVSVPAWAFEALGMPVERRNFRFADMSSPQLRQAHSWGGRGVIPDIACPEARLWFIYRAFRYIDCGYEALHLGQVHLVAGRDPGYALWPYRAERDWV
;
A
#
# COMPACT_ATOMS: atom_id res chain seq x y z
N MET A 1 -11.57 -21.07 -18.68
CA MET A 1 -11.05 -20.34 -17.52
C MET A 1 -11.36 -21.20 -16.31
N GLU A 2 -10.36 -21.85 -15.74
CA GLU A 2 -10.58 -22.54 -14.46
C GLU A 2 -10.96 -21.47 -13.42
N PRO A 3 -11.92 -21.76 -12.52
CA PRO A 3 -12.20 -20.85 -11.43
C PRO A 3 -10.90 -20.62 -10.66
N ASN A 4 -10.55 -19.35 -10.45
CA ASN A 4 -9.48 -18.94 -9.53
C ASN A 4 -9.64 -19.79 -8.25
N PRO A 5 -8.63 -20.55 -7.80
CA PRO A 5 -8.80 -21.49 -6.71
C PRO A 5 -9.32 -20.76 -5.48
N VAL A 6 -10.59 -20.97 -5.18
CA VAL A 6 -11.23 -20.39 -4.00
C VAL A 6 -10.56 -21.05 -2.80
N ALA A 7 -9.87 -20.26 -1.98
CA ALA A 7 -9.27 -20.75 -0.75
C ALA A 7 -10.35 -21.45 0.09
N SER A 8 -10.04 -22.65 0.60
CA SER A 8 -11.00 -23.38 1.42
C SER A 8 -11.28 -22.59 2.70
N ARG A 9 -12.44 -22.82 3.32
CA ARG A 9 -12.78 -22.20 4.59
C ARG A 9 -11.73 -22.50 5.66
N GLU A 10 -11.24 -23.73 5.69
CA GLU A 10 -10.21 -24.21 6.62
C GLU A 10 -8.89 -23.46 6.41
N ALA A 11 -8.52 -23.17 5.16
CA ALA A 11 -7.35 -22.34 4.86
C ALA A 11 -7.54 -20.92 5.42
N LEU A 12 -8.69 -20.29 5.17
CA LEU A 12 -8.96 -18.95 5.70
C LEU A 12 -8.96 -18.91 7.24
N GLU A 13 -9.61 -19.87 7.89
CA GLU A 13 -9.63 -20.00 9.35
C GLU A 13 -8.21 -20.18 9.92
N LEU A 14 -7.34 -20.92 9.22
CA LEU A 14 -5.93 -21.04 9.59
C LEU A 14 -5.18 -19.70 9.54
N TYR A 15 -5.34 -18.91 8.47
CA TYR A 15 -4.71 -17.59 8.38
C TYR A 15 -5.24 -16.63 9.45
N LEU A 16 -6.55 -16.62 9.68
CA LEU A 16 -7.18 -15.77 10.70
C LEU A 16 -6.73 -16.13 12.11
N ALA A 17 -6.64 -17.42 12.44
CA ALA A 17 -6.17 -17.89 13.74
C ALA A 17 -4.69 -17.55 14.01
N ARG A 18 -3.94 -17.22 12.95
CA ARG A 18 -2.50 -16.91 13.00
C ARG A 18 -2.17 -15.55 12.43
N ALA A 19 -3.13 -14.63 12.48
CA ALA A 19 -2.94 -13.25 12.08
C ALA A 19 -2.36 -12.42 13.24
N ALA A 20 -1.32 -11.65 12.95
CA ALA A 20 -0.76 -10.66 13.85
C ALA A 20 -0.59 -9.34 13.09
N THR A 21 -0.63 -8.21 13.81
CA THR A 21 -0.28 -6.91 13.25
C THR A 21 1.10 -6.52 13.76
N PHE A 22 2.07 -6.40 12.86
CA PHE A 22 3.38 -5.86 13.16
C PHE A 22 3.50 -4.50 12.50
N SER A 23 2.96 -3.48 13.16
CA SER A 23 2.87 -2.14 12.58
C SER A 23 4.25 -1.55 12.33
N ASN A 24 4.56 -1.29 11.06
CA ASN A 24 5.79 -0.69 10.56
C ASN A 24 7.10 -1.44 10.92
N ALA A 25 7.05 -2.78 10.85
CA ALA A 25 8.19 -3.67 11.11
C ALA A 25 9.47 -3.34 10.32
N ILE A 26 9.37 -2.64 9.18
CA ILE A 26 10.54 -2.17 8.40
C ILE A 26 11.48 -1.24 9.17
N HIS A 27 11.04 -0.68 10.30
CA HIS A 27 11.86 0.15 11.20
C HIS A 27 12.11 -0.50 12.56
N SER A 28 11.90 -1.80 12.71
CA SER A 28 12.18 -2.45 13.99
C SER A 28 13.68 -2.50 14.29
N ASP A 29 14.07 -1.98 15.45
CA ASP A 29 15.42 -2.09 16.00
C ASP A 29 15.73 -3.49 16.56
N THR A 30 14.70 -4.34 16.74
CA THR A 30 14.79 -5.70 17.28
C THR A 30 14.33 -6.77 16.30
N LEU A 31 14.47 -6.52 14.99
CA LEU A 31 13.88 -7.34 13.94
C LEU A 31 14.23 -8.84 14.04
N ASP A 32 15.42 -9.21 14.52
CA ASP A 32 15.78 -10.62 14.69
C ASP A 32 14.91 -11.34 15.74
N ASP A 33 14.62 -10.66 16.85
CA ASP A 33 13.75 -11.19 17.90
C ASP A 33 12.29 -11.21 17.49
N ASP A 34 11.86 -10.20 16.74
CA ASP A 34 10.54 -10.11 16.13
C ASP A 34 10.28 -11.26 15.17
N LEU A 35 11.23 -11.56 14.30
CA LEU A 35 11.15 -12.67 13.36
C LEU A 35 11.23 -14.03 14.06
N ARG A 36 11.98 -14.13 15.17
CA ARG A 36 11.92 -15.30 16.05
C ARG A 36 10.52 -15.50 16.61
N MET A 37 9.87 -14.44 17.10
CA MET A 37 8.48 -14.51 17.56
C MET A 37 7.56 -14.98 16.42
N VAL A 38 7.64 -14.37 15.22
CA VAL A 38 6.84 -14.76 14.04
C VAL A 38 6.94 -16.25 13.73
N ARG A 39 8.17 -16.79 13.75
CA ARG A 39 8.43 -18.22 13.54
C ARG A 39 7.81 -19.07 14.65
N ASP A 40 8.09 -18.72 15.91
CA ASP A 40 7.75 -19.55 17.06
C ASP A 40 6.23 -19.55 17.34
N THR A 41 5.51 -18.47 17.00
CA THR A 41 4.04 -18.41 17.05
C THR A 41 3.37 -19.02 15.80
N GLY A 42 4.15 -19.31 14.76
CA GLY A 42 3.67 -19.84 13.50
C GLY A 42 2.74 -18.87 12.74
N THR A 43 2.94 -17.57 12.91
CA THR A 43 2.16 -16.49 12.28
C THR A 43 2.11 -16.69 10.75
N LEU A 44 0.93 -16.46 10.15
CA LEU A 44 0.70 -16.62 8.71
C LEU A 44 0.18 -15.35 8.03
N PHE A 45 -0.22 -14.33 8.79
CA PHE A 45 -0.57 -13.03 8.24
C PHE A 45 0.05 -11.94 9.10
N LEU A 46 0.81 -11.04 8.47
CA LEU A 46 1.45 -9.89 9.11
C LEU A 46 0.84 -8.58 8.58
N GLY A 47 -0.05 -8.02 9.40
CA GLY A 47 -0.74 -6.77 9.14
C GLY A 47 0.19 -5.55 9.25
N ARG A 48 0.05 -4.61 8.32
CA ARG A 48 0.65 -3.26 8.35
C ARG A 48 2.18 -3.25 8.53
N ALA A 49 2.88 -4.21 7.95
CA ALA A 49 4.32 -4.42 8.11
C ALA A 49 5.18 -3.30 7.48
N ALA A 50 4.71 -2.65 6.42
CA ALA A 50 5.37 -1.51 5.81
C ALA A 50 4.38 -0.42 5.43
N TYR A 51 4.68 0.82 5.80
CA TYR A 51 3.95 2.00 5.37
C TYR A 51 4.76 3.25 5.70
N GLU A 52 4.35 4.40 5.17
CA GLU A 52 4.82 5.70 5.66
C GLU A 52 3.63 6.58 6.01
N TRP A 53 3.69 7.18 7.20
CA TRP A 53 2.83 8.32 7.55
C TRP A 53 3.49 9.65 7.19
N ASN A 54 4.82 9.74 7.38
CA ASN A 54 5.62 10.85 6.91
C ASN A 54 6.68 10.24 5.99
N MET A 55 6.77 10.72 4.76
CA MET A 55 7.70 10.16 3.77
C MET A 55 9.15 10.34 4.22
N ASP A 56 9.92 9.26 4.18
CA ASP A 56 11.38 9.30 4.31
C ASP A 56 11.94 10.24 3.22
N PRO A 57 12.97 11.06 3.50
CA PRO A 57 13.65 11.82 2.46
C PRO A 57 14.11 10.98 1.27
N ASP A 58 14.39 9.68 1.49
CA ASP A 58 14.78 8.72 0.47
C ASP A 58 13.71 7.61 0.31
N GLU A 59 12.84 7.80 -0.69
CA GLU A 59 11.77 6.87 -1.06
C GLU A 59 12.32 5.48 -1.45
N GLU A 60 13.49 5.42 -2.09
CA GLU A 60 14.07 4.15 -2.52
C GLU A 60 14.62 3.38 -1.33
N ALA A 61 15.24 4.07 -0.36
CA ALA A 61 15.67 3.43 0.88
C ALA A 61 14.50 2.83 1.68
N HIS A 62 13.30 3.44 1.62
CA HIS A 62 12.09 2.87 2.21
C HIS A 62 11.70 1.54 1.54
N PHE A 63 11.65 1.50 0.20
CA PHE A 63 11.29 0.27 -0.52
C PHE A 63 12.38 -0.81 -0.42
N ASP A 64 13.66 -0.44 -0.32
CA ASP A 64 14.75 -1.39 -0.05
C ASP A 64 14.56 -2.08 1.31
N LYS A 65 14.18 -1.34 2.35
CA LYS A 65 13.84 -1.90 3.67
C LYS A 65 12.63 -2.81 3.58
N ALA A 66 11.59 -2.41 2.85
CA ALA A 66 10.38 -3.22 2.63
C ALA A 66 10.71 -4.55 1.95
N ALA A 67 11.47 -4.52 0.84
CA ALA A 67 11.90 -5.72 0.13
C ALA A 67 12.81 -6.61 0.99
N ALA A 68 13.69 -6.01 1.81
CA ALA A 68 14.53 -6.76 2.74
C ALA A 68 13.70 -7.47 3.81
N LEU A 69 12.71 -6.79 4.41
CA LEU A 69 11.80 -7.39 5.36
C LEU A 69 11.02 -8.56 4.73
N ALA A 70 10.45 -8.36 3.54
CA ALA A 70 9.70 -9.38 2.83
C ALA A 70 10.53 -10.66 2.58
N ARG A 71 11.77 -10.50 2.08
CA ARG A 71 12.70 -11.63 1.92
C ARG A 71 12.95 -12.39 3.21
N ARG A 72 13.12 -11.68 4.33
CA ARG A 72 13.40 -12.31 5.63
C ARG A 72 12.18 -13.05 6.17
N VAL A 73 10.99 -12.46 6.07
CA VAL A 73 9.73 -13.08 6.51
C VAL A 73 9.43 -14.32 5.68
N HIS A 74 9.51 -14.24 4.35
CA HIS A 74 9.26 -15.40 3.48
C HIS A 74 10.35 -16.48 3.59
N GLY A 75 11.55 -16.11 4.07
CA GLY A 75 12.58 -17.07 4.47
C GLY A 75 12.23 -17.89 5.72
N ILE A 76 11.29 -17.43 6.55
CA ILE A 76 10.76 -18.19 7.70
C ILE A 76 9.71 -19.19 7.21
N ASP A 77 8.72 -18.68 6.48
CA ASP A 77 7.66 -19.48 5.86
C ASP A 77 7.13 -18.73 4.63
N PRO A 78 7.24 -19.29 3.42
CA PRO A 78 6.80 -18.63 2.19
C PRO A 78 5.27 -18.51 2.07
N ARG A 79 4.52 -19.10 3.01
CA ARG A 79 3.05 -18.96 3.07
C ARG A 79 2.61 -17.70 3.80
N ILE A 80 3.51 -17.00 4.51
CA ILE A 80 3.14 -15.79 5.23
C ILE A 80 2.64 -14.74 4.23
N ILE A 81 1.48 -14.14 4.51
CA ILE A 81 0.98 -12.98 3.78
C ILE A 81 1.47 -11.71 4.48
N LEU A 82 2.22 -10.88 3.77
CA LEU A 82 2.66 -9.57 4.24
C LEU A 82 1.75 -8.46 3.74
N GLN A 83 1.26 -7.65 4.67
CA GLN A 83 0.42 -6.51 4.35
C GLN A 83 1.19 -5.19 4.45
N ALA A 84 1.23 -4.42 3.35
CA ALA A 84 1.65 -3.03 3.37
C ALA A 84 0.45 -2.09 3.52
N CYS A 85 0.67 -0.80 3.83
CA CYS A 85 -0.39 0.20 3.83
C CYS A 85 -0.12 1.35 2.86
N VAL A 86 -1.20 1.79 2.20
CA VAL A 86 -1.27 3.09 1.51
C VAL A 86 -2.36 3.90 2.20
N PHE A 87 -1.97 4.90 3.00
CA PHE A 87 -2.90 5.63 3.86
C PHE A 87 -3.66 6.76 3.15
N GLU A 88 -4.70 7.21 3.82
CA GLU A 88 -5.57 8.35 3.48
C GLU A 88 -4.89 9.73 3.64
N ALA A 89 -3.58 9.79 3.71
CA ALA A 89 -2.81 11.01 3.92
C ALA A 89 -1.69 11.13 2.88
N VAL A 90 -1.60 12.29 2.24
CA VAL A 90 -0.47 12.66 1.38
C VAL A 90 0.08 14.01 1.83
N TYR A 91 1.38 14.22 1.64
CA TYR A 91 2.11 15.40 2.06
C TYR A 91 2.90 15.99 0.89
N PRO A 92 3.34 17.28 0.96
CA PRO A 92 4.11 17.92 -0.11
C PRO A 92 5.39 17.18 -0.51
N GLU A 93 5.94 16.37 0.39
CA GLU A 93 7.11 15.53 0.15
C GLU A 93 6.93 14.56 -1.04
N CYS A 94 5.69 14.23 -1.44
CA CYS A 94 5.43 13.46 -2.65
C CYS A 94 5.99 14.11 -3.92
N GLU A 95 6.13 15.43 -3.95
CA GLU A 95 6.67 16.18 -5.10
C GLU A 95 8.16 15.91 -5.35
N ARG A 96 8.84 15.20 -4.45
CA ARG A 96 10.23 14.72 -4.64
C ARG A 96 10.29 13.46 -5.49
N VAL A 97 9.20 12.70 -5.55
CA VAL A 97 9.15 11.40 -6.21
C VAL A 97 8.83 11.58 -7.68
N SER A 98 9.71 11.06 -8.54
CA SER A 98 9.45 11.00 -9.98
C SER A 98 8.39 9.95 -10.27
N VAL A 99 7.40 10.30 -11.08
CA VAL A 99 6.37 9.35 -11.48
C VAL A 99 6.94 8.42 -12.55
N PRO A 100 7.00 7.10 -12.31
CA PRO A 100 7.49 6.17 -13.31
C PRO A 100 6.47 5.99 -14.45
N ALA A 101 6.95 5.73 -15.66
CA ALA A 101 6.11 5.56 -16.85
C ALA A 101 5.01 4.50 -16.65
N TRP A 102 5.34 3.38 -16.02
CA TRP A 102 4.40 2.29 -15.77
C TRP A 102 3.19 2.72 -14.93
N ALA A 103 3.31 3.74 -14.07
CA ALA A 103 2.18 4.20 -13.25
C ALA A 103 1.13 4.93 -14.11
N PHE A 104 1.59 5.71 -15.09
CA PHE A 104 0.70 6.32 -16.08
C PHE A 104 0.06 5.25 -16.96
N GLU A 105 0.86 4.32 -17.47
CA GLU A 105 0.41 3.23 -18.35
C GLU A 105 -0.63 2.34 -17.66
N ALA A 106 -0.44 2.02 -16.38
CA ALA A 106 -1.38 1.24 -15.58
C ALA A 106 -2.77 1.89 -15.48
N LEU A 107 -2.85 3.22 -15.60
CA LEU A 107 -4.10 3.99 -15.61
C LEU A 107 -4.55 4.42 -17.01
N GLY A 108 -3.84 4.02 -18.07
CA GLY A 108 -4.12 4.46 -19.44
C GLY A 108 -3.92 5.97 -19.66
N MET A 109 -3.06 6.59 -18.85
CA MET A 109 -2.72 8.02 -18.94
C MET A 109 -1.52 8.23 -19.87
N PRO A 110 -1.41 9.39 -20.55
CA PRO A 110 -0.20 9.77 -21.27
C PRO A 110 1.00 9.84 -20.31
N VAL A 111 2.11 9.23 -20.70
CA VAL A 111 3.35 9.29 -19.91
C VAL A 111 3.94 10.70 -19.96
N GLU A 112 4.23 11.25 -18.79
CA GLU A 112 4.93 12.53 -18.63
C GLU A 112 6.23 12.33 -17.84
N ARG A 113 7.30 13.05 -18.20
CA ARG A 113 8.52 13.11 -17.38
C ARG A 113 8.38 14.21 -16.31
N ARG A 114 7.83 13.84 -15.16
CA ARG A 114 7.58 14.76 -14.03
C ARG A 114 7.60 14.05 -12.68
N ASN A 115 7.48 14.85 -11.62
CA ASN A 115 7.20 14.36 -10.28
C ASN A 115 5.70 14.44 -10.00
N PHE A 116 5.28 13.88 -8.87
CA PHE A 116 3.92 14.06 -8.37
C PHE A 116 3.64 15.53 -8.07
N ARG A 117 2.36 15.92 -8.16
CA ARG A 117 1.88 17.29 -7.92
C ARG A 117 0.95 17.31 -6.72
N PHE A 118 1.43 17.77 -5.58
CA PHE A 118 0.66 17.77 -4.33
C PHE A 118 -0.62 18.62 -4.42
N ALA A 119 -0.57 19.71 -5.18
CA ALA A 119 -1.73 20.56 -5.42
C ALA A 119 -2.90 19.81 -6.07
N ASP A 120 -2.60 18.83 -6.93
CA ASP A 120 -3.56 18.11 -7.77
C ASP A 120 -4.11 16.83 -7.10
N MET A 121 -3.56 16.46 -5.93
CA MET A 121 -3.94 15.23 -5.20
C MET A 121 -5.30 15.31 -4.52
N SER A 122 -5.82 16.51 -4.24
CA SER A 122 -6.98 16.70 -3.37
C SER A 122 -7.88 17.81 -3.87
N SER A 123 -9.19 17.63 -3.73
CA SER A 123 -10.16 18.68 -4.01
C SER A 123 -10.18 19.76 -2.93
N PRO A 124 -10.64 20.99 -3.26
CA PRO A 124 -10.76 22.05 -2.25
C PRO A 124 -11.56 21.64 -1.01
N GLN A 125 -12.60 20.82 -1.20
CA GLN A 125 -13.45 20.31 -0.11
C GLN A 125 -12.67 19.35 0.81
N LEU A 126 -11.98 18.34 0.26
CA LEU A 126 -11.23 17.37 1.07
C LEU A 126 -9.97 17.99 1.70
N ARG A 127 -9.34 18.96 1.04
CA ARG A 127 -8.21 19.72 1.58
C ARG A 127 -8.57 20.49 2.86
N GLN A 128 -9.83 20.92 3.00
CA GLN A 128 -10.33 21.61 4.18
C GLN A 128 -10.89 20.65 5.25
N ALA A 129 -11.20 19.41 4.88
CA ALA A 129 -11.83 18.44 5.78
C ALA A 129 -10.87 17.90 6.84
N HIS A 130 -9.60 17.70 6.49
CA HIS A 130 -8.58 17.26 7.43
C HIS A 130 -7.19 17.67 6.98
N SER A 131 -6.38 18.14 7.92
CA SER A 131 -4.98 18.47 7.67
C SER A 131 -4.11 18.03 8.84
N TRP A 132 -3.38 16.92 8.69
CA TRP A 132 -2.43 16.41 9.68
C TRP A 132 -1.35 17.46 9.98
N GLY A 133 -1.53 18.24 11.06
CA GLY A 133 -0.63 19.34 11.42
C GLY A 133 -0.56 20.46 10.38
N GLY A 134 -1.60 20.63 9.56
CA GLY A 134 -1.69 21.70 8.55
C GLY A 134 -0.86 21.49 7.28
N ARG A 135 -0.17 20.35 7.12
CA ARG A 135 0.64 20.06 5.92
C ARG A 135 0.06 18.99 5.02
N GLY A 136 -0.48 17.91 5.61
CA GLY A 136 -1.07 16.81 4.84
C GLY A 136 -2.48 17.13 4.37
N VAL A 137 -2.94 16.41 3.34
CA VAL A 137 -4.32 16.46 2.83
C VAL A 137 -4.84 15.06 2.58
N ILE A 138 -6.16 14.90 2.60
CA ILE A 138 -6.82 13.67 2.14
C ILE A 138 -6.71 13.65 0.61
N PRO A 139 -6.04 12.66 0.00
CA PRO A 139 -6.06 12.50 -1.45
C PRO A 139 -7.49 12.16 -1.91
N ASP A 140 -7.93 12.72 -3.04
CA ASP A 140 -9.27 12.53 -3.61
C ASP A 140 -9.17 11.58 -4.80
N ILE A 141 -9.75 10.37 -4.75
CA ILE A 141 -9.66 9.42 -5.86
C ILE A 141 -10.33 9.91 -7.16
N ALA A 142 -11.18 10.95 -7.07
CA ALA A 142 -11.72 11.61 -8.25
C ALA A 142 -10.63 12.38 -9.03
N CYS A 143 -9.55 12.79 -8.35
CA CYS A 143 -8.39 13.40 -8.97
C CYS A 143 -7.49 12.33 -9.64
N PRO A 144 -7.13 12.48 -10.93
CA PRO A 144 -6.20 11.56 -11.58
C PRO A 144 -4.85 11.42 -10.88
N GLU A 145 -4.34 12.52 -10.31
CA GLU A 145 -3.06 12.53 -9.59
C GLU A 145 -3.08 11.64 -8.34
N ALA A 146 -4.19 11.65 -7.59
CA ALA A 146 -4.36 10.76 -6.44
C ALA A 146 -4.38 9.29 -6.86
N ARG A 147 -5.12 8.94 -7.92
CA ARG A 147 -5.12 7.57 -8.45
C ARG A 147 -3.72 7.12 -8.84
N LEU A 148 -2.97 8.01 -9.48
CA LEU A 148 -1.58 7.77 -9.87
C LEU A 148 -0.70 7.49 -8.64
N TRP A 149 -0.88 8.24 -7.55
CA TRP A 149 -0.19 8.02 -6.28
C TRP A 149 -0.52 6.65 -5.66
N PHE A 150 -1.80 6.29 -5.60
CA PHE A 150 -2.23 5.00 -5.04
C PHE A 150 -1.71 3.82 -5.86
N ILE A 151 -1.77 3.89 -7.19
CA ILE A 151 -1.21 2.87 -8.08
C ILE A 151 0.29 2.75 -7.88
N TYR A 152 0.99 3.89 -7.84
CA TYR A 152 2.44 3.90 -7.61
C TYR A 152 2.80 3.19 -6.31
N ARG A 153 2.25 3.63 -5.17
CA ARG A 153 2.58 3.04 -3.86
C ARG A 153 2.18 1.57 -3.78
N ALA A 154 0.99 1.21 -4.25
CA ALA A 154 0.49 -0.15 -4.23
C ALA A 154 1.41 -1.10 -5.00
N PHE A 155 1.76 -0.76 -6.24
CA PHE A 155 2.58 -1.62 -7.10
C PHE A 155 4.01 -1.70 -6.58
N ARG A 156 4.57 -0.60 -6.07
CA ARG A 156 5.88 -0.62 -5.43
C ARG A 156 5.94 -1.60 -4.25
N TYR A 157 4.90 -1.68 -3.42
CA TYR A 157 4.85 -2.67 -2.34
C TYR A 157 4.68 -4.10 -2.87
N ILE A 158 3.83 -4.31 -3.89
CA ILE A 158 3.68 -5.61 -4.54
C ILE A 158 5.03 -6.10 -5.10
N ASP A 159 5.77 -5.23 -5.79
CA ASP A 159 7.10 -5.52 -6.34
C ASP A 159 8.13 -5.84 -5.24
N CYS A 160 7.94 -5.32 -4.02
CA CYS A 160 8.76 -5.65 -2.86
C CYS A 160 8.44 -7.03 -2.25
N GLY A 161 7.36 -7.68 -2.68
CA GLY A 161 6.88 -8.96 -2.16
C GLY A 161 5.84 -8.82 -1.05
N TYR A 162 4.89 -7.90 -1.20
CA TYR A 162 3.73 -7.79 -0.29
C TYR A 162 2.46 -8.25 -1.02
N GLU A 163 1.77 -9.24 -0.47
CA GLU A 163 0.59 -9.87 -1.08
C GLU A 163 -0.72 -9.20 -0.64
N ALA A 164 -0.69 -8.39 0.41
CA ALA A 164 -1.86 -7.67 0.91
C ALA A 164 -1.62 -6.16 1.00
N LEU A 165 -2.67 -5.39 0.73
CA LEU A 165 -2.67 -3.94 0.86
C LEU A 165 -3.79 -3.50 1.80
N HIS A 166 -3.42 -2.75 2.83
CA HIS A 166 -4.35 -1.98 3.63
C HIS A 166 -4.49 -0.58 3.02
N LEU A 167 -5.68 -0.28 2.51
CA LEU A 167 -6.02 1.05 2.05
C LEU A 167 -6.62 1.84 3.21
N GLY A 168 -5.94 2.91 3.59
CA GLY A 168 -6.35 3.80 4.66
C GLY A 168 -7.70 4.46 4.37
N GLN A 169 -8.47 4.71 5.44
CA GLN A 169 -9.87 5.18 5.48
C GLN A 169 -10.50 5.49 4.11
N VAL A 170 -10.86 4.44 3.35
CA VAL A 170 -11.29 4.55 1.94
C VAL A 170 -12.51 5.47 1.78
N HIS A 171 -13.40 5.52 2.77
CA HIS A 171 -14.55 6.43 2.75
C HIS A 171 -14.18 7.92 2.71
N LEU A 172 -13.00 8.30 3.23
CA LEU A 172 -12.50 9.68 3.13
C LEU A 172 -11.94 9.95 1.73
N VAL A 173 -11.08 9.05 1.25
CA VAL A 173 -10.40 9.16 -0.05
C VAL A 173 -11.39 9.10 -1.21
N ALA A 174 -12.46 8.32 -1.06
CA ALA A 174 -13.57 8.18 -2.00
C ALA A 174 -14.77 9.09 -1.67
N GLY A 175 -14.61 10.11 -0.83
CA GLY A 175 -15.73 10.94 -0.35
C GLY A 175 -16.52 11.66 -1.46
N ARG A 176 -15.97 11.73 -2.68
CA ARG A 176 -16.61 12.29 -3.89
C ARG A 176 -16.84 11.26 -5.00
N ASP A 177 -16.68 9.97 -4.71
CA ASP A 177 -16.87 8.84 -5.61
C ASP A 177 -18.04 7.96 -5.12
N PRO A 178 -19.30 8.35 -5.40
CA PRO A 178 -20.46 7.60 -4.93
C PRO A 178 -20.44 6.16 -5.50
N GLY A 179 -20.50 5.17 -4.62
CA GLY A 179 -20.47 3.76 -4.99
C GLY A 179 -19.09 3.21 -5.34
N TYR A 180 -18.00 3.96 -5.09
CA TYR A 180 -16.61 3.54 -5.30
C TYR A 180 -16.29 3.16 -6.76
N ALA A 181 -16.89 3.86 -7.73
CA ALA A 181 -16.78 3.54 -9.16
C ALA A 181 -15.42 3.89 -9.77
N LEU A 182 -14.66 4.79 -9.14
CA LEU A 182 -13.34 5.23 -9.59
C LEU A 182 -12.20 4.46 -8.92
N TRP A 183 -12.53 3.60 -7.96
CA TRP A 183 -11.57 2.61 -7.50
C TRP A 183 -11.30 1.62 -8.64
N PRO A 184 -10.04 1.24 -8.90
CA PRO A 184 -9.70 0.23 -9.89
C PRO A 184 -10.14 -1.15 -9.39
N TYR A 185 -11.45 -1.38 -9.33
CA TYR A 185 -12.04 -2.70 -9.32
C TYR A 185 -12.29 -3.10 -10.77
N ARG A 186 -11.28 -3.71 -11.40
CA ARG A 186 -11.54 -4.56 -12.57
C ARG A 186 -11.67 -5.97 -12.05
N ALA A 187 -12.87 -6.52 -12.11
CA ALA A 187 -13.12 -7.96 -11.88
C ALA A 187 -12.36 -8.87 -12.86
N GLU A 188 -11.68 -8.28 -13.87
CA GLU A 188 -11.06 -8.95 -15.01
C GLU A 188 -9.62 -8.46 -15.23
N ARG A 189 -8.75 -8.60 -14.22
CA ARG A 189 -7.31 -8.66 -14.50
C ARG A 189 -6.84 -10.07 -14.21
N ASP A 190 -6.58 -10.81 -15.29
CA ASP A 190 -5.80 -12.03 -15.23
C ASP A 190 -4.39 -11.64 -14.77
N TRP A 191 -4.07 -11.98 -13.53
CA TRP A 191 -2.71 -11.98 -13.04
C TRP A 191 -2.03 -13.20 -13.66
N VAL A 192 -1.06 -12.95 -14.56
CA VAL A 192 -0.23 -13.99 -15.20
C VAL A 192 0.88 -14.38 -14.25
#